data_AF-A0A3D4UBW2-F1
#
_entry.id   AF-A0A3D4UBW2-F1
#
_cell.length_a   1.000
_cell.length_b   1.000
_cell.length_c   1.000
_cell.angle_alpha   90.00
_cell.angle_beta   90.00
_cell.angle_gamma   90.00
#
_symmetry.space_group_name_H-M   'P 1'
#
loop_
_entity.id
_entity.type
_entity.pdbx_description
1 polymer ?
#
loop_
_entity_poly.entity_id
_entity_poly.type
_entity_poly.pdbx_seq_one_letter_code
_entity_poly.pdbx_strand_id
1 'polypeptide(L)'
;MPRLRQEQISAAPVFAETALRLMPDLQAETVVAGCARMAGTFLFRSFAHALNDVQPGAVLLSQVATESGPNLIGLLSSALARLGINIDAASVDIETANAGKPQLEFLASQRLLEPEFATIRERFGLTYEEAAYAAAVGTAILIRHAEKKLTPHAAFGLAVYSFIEGSKTAPDPVKR
;
A
#
# COMPACT_ATOMS: atom_id res chain seq x y z
N MET A 1 -13.72 -8.19 7.63
CA MET A 1 -12.83 -7.00 7.63
C MET A 1 -12.09 -6.92 8.94
N PRO A 2 -10.76 -6.73 8.94
CA PRO A 2 -9.97 -6.66 10.17
C PRO A 2 -10.31 -5.41 10.99
N ARG A 3 -10.33 -5.53 12.32
CA ARG A 3 -10.52 -4.42 13.26
C ARG A 3 -9.15 -3.82 13.61
N LEU A 4 -8.93 -2.57 13.25
CA LEU A 4 -7.66 -1.87 13.53
C LEU A 4 -7.51 -1.53 15.02
N ARG A 5 -6.29 -1.69 15.54
CA ARG A 5 -5.87 -1.20 16.85
C ARG A 5 -5.55 0.30 16.80
N GLN A 6 -5.46 0.93 17.97
CA GLN A 6 -5.17 2.36 18.08
C GLN A 6 -3.80 2.72 17.48
N GLU A 7 -2.81 1.84 17.62
CA GLU A 7 -1.46 2.03 17.07
C GLU A 7 -1.48 2.09 15.54
N GLN A 8 -2.27 1.23 14.89
CA GLN A 8 -2.41 1.22 13.44
C GLN A 8 -3.08 2.50 12.92
N ILE A 9 -4.13 2.95 13.63
CA ILE A 9 -4.82 4.21 13.32
C ILE A 9 -3.86 5.40 13.47
N SER A 10 -3.02 5.38 14.50
CA SER A 10 -2.07 6.45 14.79
C SER A 10 -0.86 6.46 13.84
N ALA A 11 -0.45 5.30 13.33
CA ALA A 11 0.65 5.17 12.38
C ALA A 11 0.25 5.54 10.93
N ALA A 12 -1.01 5.35 10.55
CA ALA A 12 -1.50 5.62 9.21
C ALA A 12 -1.16 7.03 8.65
N PRO A 13 -1.43 8.15 9.37
CA PRO A 13 -1.03 9.48 8.90
C PRO A 13 0.49 9.63 8.79
N VAL A 14 1.27 8.99 9.67
CA VAL A 14 2.75 9.05 9.64
C VAL A 14 3.30 8.37 8.40
N PHE A 15 2.71 7.25 7.97
CA PHE A 15 3.05 6.61 6.69
C PHE A 15 2.75 7.52 5.50
N ALA A 16 1.56 8.14 5.47
CA ALA A 16 1.16 9.05 4.41
C ALA A 16 2.08 10.28 4.31
N GLU A 17 2.34 10.95 5.44
CA GLU A 17 3.25 12.09 5.52
C GLU A 17 4.68 11.73 5.09
N THR A 18 5.15 10.55 5.49
CA THR A 18 6.47 10.05 5.09
C THR A 18 6.55 9.79 3.59
N ALA A 19 5.52 9.21 2.99
CA ALA A 19 5.46 9.04 1.53
C ALA A 19 5.52 10.39 0.80
N LEU A 20 4.76 11.40 1.25
CA LEU A 20 4.81 12.75 0.68
C LEU A 20 6.19 13.38 0.83
N ARG A 21 6.83 13.24 2.00
CA ARG A 21 8.15 13.80 2.28
C ARG A 21 9.26 13.18 1.45
N LEU A 22 9.20 11.88 1.18
CA LEU A 22 10.23 11.14 0.42
C LEU A 22 10.03 11.25 -1.10
N MET A 23 8.86 11.69 -1.55
CA MET A 23 8.51 11.83 -2.96
C MET A 23 7.95 13.23 -3.28
N PRO A 24 8.61 14.33 -2.85
CA PRO A 24 8.03 15.68 -2.93
C PRO A 24 7.81 16.16 -4.36
N ASP A 25 8.62 15.68 -5.31
CA ASP A 25 8.60 16.08 -6.71
C ASP A 25 7.86 15.07 -7.63
N LEU A 26 7.26 14.02 -7.04
CA LEU A 26 6.55 12.99 -7.81
C LEU A 26 5.06 13.27 -7.88
N GLN A 27 4.45 12.81 -8.97
CA GLN A 27 3.01 12.92 -9.20
C GLN A 27 2.21 12.11 -8.17
N ALA A 28 0.95 12.51 -7.98
CA ALA A 28 0.05 11.92 -6.99
C ALA A 28 -0.10 10.40 -7.18
N GLU A 29 -0.18 9.95 -8.43
CA GLU A 29 -0.23 8.55 -8.83
C GLU A 29 0.97 7.77 -8.28
N THR A 30 2.17 8.33 -8.42
CA THR A 30 3.39 7.70 -7.91
C THR A 30 3.39 7.60 -6.39
N VAL A 31 2.93 8.65 -5.70
CA VAL A 31 2.87 8.67 -4.24
C VAL A 31 1.85 7.66 -3.70
N VAL A 32 0.65 7.63 -4.29
CA VAL A 32 -0.40 6.66 -3.95
C VAL A 32 0.05 5.24 -4.24
N ALA A 33 0.60 4.98 -5.43
CA ALA A 33 1.09 3.65 -5.82
C ALA A 33 2.24 3.19 -4.92
N GLY A 34 3.20 4.07 -4.59
CA GLY A 34 4.32 3.76 -3.71
C GLY A 34 3.87 3.34 -2.30
N CYS A 35 2.98 4.12 -1.68
CA CYS A 35 2.43 3.78 -0.36
C CYS A 35 1.60 2.48 -0.40
N ALA A 36 0.80 2.29 -1.45
CA ALA A 36 0.01 1.07 -1.64
C ALA A 36 0.91 -0.16 -1.84
N ARG A 37 1.96 -0.07 -2.66
CA ARG A 37 2.97 -1.13 -2.81
C ARG A 37 3.59 -1.49 -1.47
N MET A 38 3.92 -0.50 -0.62
CA MET A 38 4.47 -0.77 0.71
C MET A 38 3.49 -1.51 1.63
N ALA A 39 2.20 -1.20 1.58
CA ALA A 39 1.19 -2.00 2.28
C ALA A 39 1.19 -3.45 1.79
N GLY A 40 1.25 -3.64 0.47
CA GLY A 40 1.42 -4.97 -0.14
C GLY A 40 2.71 -5.66 0.30
N THR A 41 3.84 -4.96 0.32
CA THR A 41 5.15 -5.48 0.73
C THR A 41 5.17 -5.92 2.18
N PHE A 42 4.56 -5.14 3.08
CA PHE A 42 4.40 -5.55 4.47
C PHE A 42 3.51 -6.78 4.61
N LEU A 43 2.43 -6.87 3.82
CA LEU A 43 1.60 -8.08 3.79
C LEU A 43 2.41 -9.28 3.28
N PHE A 44 3.17 -9.11 2.18
CA PHE A 44 4.07 -10.15 1.66
C PHE A 44 5.01 -10.66 2.76
N ARG A 45 5.68 -9.74 3.46
CA ARG A 45 6.62 -10.10 4.52
C ARG A 45 5.97 -10.80 5.70
N SER A 46 4.68 -10.57 5.97
CA SER A 46 3.98 -11.22 7.08
C SER A 46 3.86 -12.75 6.93
N PHE A 47 3.88 -13.27 5.70
CA PHE A 47 3.77 -14.70 5.42
C PHE A 47 4.99 -15.29 4.69
N ALA A 48 5.81 -14.46 4.04
CA ALA A 48 6.93 -14.91 3.23
C ALA A 48 8.11 -15.48 4.02
N HIS A 49 8.08 -15.42 5.36
CA HIS A 49 9.06 -16.10 6.22
C HIS A 49 9.15 -17.61 5.97
N ALA A 50 8.11 -18.20 5.36
CA ALA A 50 8.05 -19.61 4.99
C ALA A 50 8.60 -19.93 3.58
N LEU A 51 9.05 -18.92 2.82
CA LEU A 51 9.47 -19.08 1.43
C LEU A 51 11.00 -18.99 1.32
N ASN A 52 11.65 -20.09 0.92
CA ASN A 52 13.08 -20.11 0.66
C ASN A 52 13.41 -19.49 -0.71
N ASP A 53 14.47 -18.68 -0.76
CA ASP A 53 15.19 -18.24 -1.98
C ASP A 53 14.34 -17.66 -3.13
N VAL A 54 13.38 -16.78 -2.82
CA VAL A 54 12.69 -16.01 -3.87
C VAL A 54 13.54 -14.81 -4.29
N GLN A 55 13.89 -14.73 -5.58
CA GLN A 55 14.62 -13.58 -6.12
C GLN A 55 13.78 -12.30 -6.05
N PRO A 56 14.37 -11.15 -5.67
CA PRO A 56 13.67 -9.87 -5.73
C PRO A 56 13.10 -9.58 -7.12
N GLY A 57 11.88 -9.07 -7.17
CA GLY A 57 11.13 -8.82 -8.41
C GLY A 57 10.40 -10.06 -8.97
N ALA A 58 10.63 -11.26 -8.41
CA ALA A 58 9.89 -12.44 -8.83
C ALA A 58 8.43 -12.37 -8.37
N VAL A 59 7.51 -12.75 -9.25
CA VAL A 59 6.09 -12.90 -8.93
C VAL A 59 5.87 -14.22 -8.21
N LEU A 60 5.26 -14.16 -7.04
CA LEU A 60 4.91 -15.30 -6.23
C LEU A 60 3.43 -15.65 -6.41
N LEU A 61 3.19 -16.86 -6.92
CA LEU A 61 1.87 -17.46 -6.96
C LEU A 61 1.54 -18.09 -5.59
N SER A 62 1.16 -17.25 -4.63
CA SER A 62 0.76 -17.68 -3.29
C SER A 62 -0.76 -17.59 -3.10
N GLN A 63 -1.33 -18.67 -2.56
CA GLN A 63 -2.73 -18.70 -2.14
C GLN A 63 -2.97 -17.69 -1.01
N VAL A 64 -2.06 -17.58 -0.04
CA VAL A 64 -2.15 -16.62 1.07
C VAL A 64 -2.17 -15.17 0.56
N ALA A 65 -1.35 -14.85 -0.45
CA ALA A 65 -1.37 -13.53 -1.08
C ALA A 65 -2.70 -13.24 -1.80
N THR A 66 -3.32 -14.29 -2.37
CA THR A 66 -4.62 -14.19 -3.06
C THR A 66 -5.77 -14.04 -2.07
N GLU A 67 -5.70 -14.68 -0.91
CA GLU A 67 -6.73 -14.62 0.14
C GLU A 67 -6.63 -13.37 1.01
N SER A 68 -5.42 -12.83 1.20
CA SER A 68 -5.18 -11.66 2.07
C SER A 68 -5.30 -10.32 1.36
N GLY A 69 -5.11 -10.28 0.03
CA GLY A 69 -5.28 -9.08 -0.79
C GLY A 69 -6.64 -8.36 -0.60
N PRO A 70 -7.78 -9.08 -0.58
CA PRO A 70 -9.09 -8.50 -0.29
C PRO A 70 -9.19 -7.71 1.03
N ASN A 71 -8.38 -8.03 2.04
CA ASN A 71 -8.39 -7.28 3.30
C ASN A 71 -7.87 -5.85 3.12
N LEU A 72 -6.81 -5.66 2.31
CA LEU A 72 -6.27 -4.32 2.01
C LEU A 72 -7.29 -3.48 1.23
N ILE A 73 -7.97 -4.09 0.26
CA ILE A 73 -8.99 -3.43 -0.56
C ILE A 73 -10.18 -2.99 0.31
N GLY A 74 -10.68 -3.89 1.18
CA GLY A 74 -11.77 -3.59 2.09
C GLY A 74 -11.42 -2.49 3.10
N LEU A 75 -10.19 -2.50 3.62
CA LEU A 75 -9.68 -1.43 4.49
C LEU A 75 -9.59 -0.09 3.77
N LEU A 76 -9.05 -0.07 2.55
CA LEU A 76 -8.97 1.13 1.73
C LEU A 76 -10.35 1.73 1.48
N SER A 77 -11.31 0.92 1.02
CA SER A 77 -12.69 1.36 0.77
C SER A 77 -13.35 1.92 2.04
N SER A 78 -13.23 1.23 3.18
CA SER A 78 -13.80 1.69 4.44
C SER A 78 -13.14 2.97 4.95
N ALA A 79 -11.82 3.10 4.81
CA ALA A 79 -11.09 4.31 5.20
C ALA A 79 -11.48 5.50 4.33
N LEU A 80 -11.62 5.32 3.01
CA LEU A 80 -12.10 6.36 2.10
C LEU A 80 -13.52 6.80 2.45
N ALA A 81 -14.43 5.87 2.75
CA ALA A 81 -15.80 6.21 3.15
C ALA A 81 -15.81 7.07 4.43
N ARG A 82 -14.96 6.75 5.41
CA ARG A 82 -14.77 7.57 6.63
C ARG A 82 -14.17 8.95 6.35
N LEU A 83 -13.41 9.09 5.27
CA LEU A 83 -12.87 10.36 4.77
C LEU A 83 -13.86 11.13 3.87
N GLY A 84 -15.09 10.63 3.72
CA GLY A 84 -16.15 11.24 2.91
C GLY A 84 -16.07 10.92 1.41
N ILE A 85 -15.26 9.94 1.01
CA ILE A 85 -15.12 9.47 -0.37
C ILE A 85 -15.79 8.10 -0.49
N ASN A 86 -16.96 8.06 -1.12
CA ASN A 86 -17.66 6.80 -1.36
C ASN A 86 -17.27 6.23 -2.72
N ILE A 87 -16.69 5.02 -2.71
CA ILE A 87 -16.35 4.27 -3.92
C ILE A 87 -17.08 2.95 -3.86
N ASP A 88 -17.84 2.65 -4.90
CA ASP A 88 -18.35 1.30 -5.12
C ASP A 88 -17.20 0.43 -5.65
N ALA A 89 -16.57 -0.33 -4.75
CA ALA A 89 -15.43 -1.17 -5.11
C ALA A 89 -15.80 -2.24 -6.15
N ALA A 90 -17.08 -2.62 -6.26
CA ALA A 90 -17.54 -3.59 -7.26
C ALA A 90 -17.67 -2.98 -8.66
N SER A 91 -17.75 -1.65 -8.77
CA SER A 91 -17.84 -0.93 -10.04
C SER A 91 -16.49 -0.50 -10.60
N VAL A 92 -15.40 -0.67 -9.83
CA VAL A 92 -14.06 -0.27 -10.26
C VAL A 92 -13.47 -1.40 -11.10
N ASP A 93 -13.39 -1.17 -12.40
CA ASP A 93 -12.56 -1.97 -13.27
C ASP A 93 -11.09 -1.56 -13.07
N ILE A 94 -10.30 -2.48 -12.52
CA ILE A 94 -8.88 -2.28 -12.20
C ILE A 94 -8.04 -2.18 -13.49
N GLU A 95 -8.47 -2.81 -14.57
CA GLU A 95 -7.76 -2.80 -15.86
C GLU A 95 -7.98 -1.49 -16.62
N THR A 96 -9.13 -0.86 -16.43
CA THR A 96 -9.50 0.40 -17.11
C THR A 96 -9.54 1.61 -16.17
N ALA A 97 -9.14 1.46 -14.90
CA ALA A 97 -8.93 2.56 -13.98
C ALA A 97 -7.83 3.48 -14.56
N ASN A 98 -8.27 4.51 -15.30
CA ASN A 98 -7.46 5.51 -16.01
C ASN A 98 -6.62 6.40 -15.07
N ALA A 99 -5.88 5.81 -14.14
CA ALA A 99 -4.84 6.53 -13.41
C ALA A 99 -3.64 6.74 -14.33
N GLY A 100 -2.98 7.89 -14.19
CA GLY A 100 -1.67 8.12 -14.82
C GLY A 100 -0.67 7.03 -14.40
N LYS A 101 0.29 6.73 -15.28
CA LYS A 101 1.32 5.72 -14.99
C LYS A 101 2.24 6.23 -13.86
N PRO A 102 2.42 5.48 -12.76
CA PRO A 102 3.41 5.80 -11.73
C PRO A 102 4.81 5.98 -12.33
N GLN A 103 5.55 6.98 -11.85
CA GLN A 103 6.91 7.27 -12.31
C GLN A 103 7.96 6.30 -11.76
N LEU A 104 7.64 5.61 -10.66
CA LEU A 104 8.50 4.60 -10.06
C LEU A 104 7.93 3.21 -10.29
N GLU A 105 8.81 2.27 -10.59
CA GLU A 105 8.52 0.84 -10.59
C GLU A 105 8.49 0.29 -9.14
N PHE A 106 8.02 -0.95 -8.97
CA PHE A 106 7.87 -1.58 -7.65
C PHE A 106 9.13 -1.53 -6.78
N LEU A 107 10.25 -2.12 -7.25
CA LEU A 107 11.49 -2.18 -6.47
C LEU A 107 12.09 -0.79 -6.19
N ALA A 108 11.91 0.17 -7.10
CA ALA A 108 12.35 1.54 -6.89
C ALA A 108 11.55 2.22 -5.76
N SER A 109 10.22 2.04 -5.77
CA SER A 109 9.33 2.53 -4.71
C SER A 109 9.67 1.89 -3.36
N GLN A 110 9.89 0.58 -3.35
CA GLN A 110 10.24 -0.18 -2.16
C GLN A 110 11.58 0.27 -1.56
N ARG A 111 12.65 0.38 -2.36
CA ARG A 111 13.96 0.85 -1.88
C ARG A 111 13.90 2.26 -1.28
N LEU A 112 13.07 3.13 -1.84
CA LEU A 112 12.92 4.51 -1.37
C LEU A 112 12.14 4.59 -0.06
N LEU A 113 11.03 3.85 0.06
CA LEU A 113 10.09 4.00 1.18
C LEU A 113 10.35 3.05 2.33
N GLU A 114 10.79 1.82 2.04
CA GLU A 114 10.85 0.75 3.04
C GLU A 114 11.76 1.05 4.25
N PRO A 115 12.94 1.69 4.13
CA PRO A 115 13.77 2.00 5.28
C PRO A 115 13.05 2.86 6.34
N GLU A 116 12.35 3.91 5.88
CA GLU A 116 11.61 4.82 6.75
C GLU A 116 10.30 4.18 7.23
N PHE A 117 9.62 3.42 6.37
CA PHE A 117 8.41 2.70 6.73
C PHE A 117 8.68 1.59 7.76
N ALA A 118 9.81 0.90 7.67
CA ALA A 118 10.24 -0.08 8.68
C ALA A 118 10.49 0.59 10.03
N THR A 119 11.10 1.78 10.04
CA THR A 119 11.29 2.59 11.25
C THR A 119 9.96 2.98 11.89
N ILE A 120 8.95 3.38 11.08
CA ILE A 120 7.60 3.68 11.57
C ILE A 120 6.97 2.42 12.18
N ARG A 121 7.01 1.28 11.48
CA ARG A 121 6.51 0.00 11.99
C ARG A 121 7.09 -0.30 13.38
N GLU A 122 8.40 -0.22 13.51
CA GLU A 122 9.11 -0.53 14.75
C GLU A 122 8.76 0.45 15.87
N ARG A 123 8.72 1.76 15.57
CA ARG A 123 8.33 2.81 16.52
C ARG A 123 6.93 2.60 17.10
N PHE A 124 5.98 2.15 16.28
CA PHE A 124 4.60 1.89 16.71
C PHE A 124 4.38 0.45 17.20
N GLY A 125 5.43 -0.39 17.24
CA GLY A 125 5.34 -1.77 17.70
C GLY A 125 4.41 -2.64 16.85
N LEU A 126 4.33 -2.37 15.53
CA LEU A 126 3.43 -3.06 14.62
C LEU A 126 4.07 -4.35 14.07
N THR A 127 3.29 -5.41 13.94
CA THR A 127 3.69 -6.54 13.10
C THR A 127 3.71 -6.14 11.62
N TYR A 128 4.28 -6.99 10.76
CA TYR A 128 4.20 -6.79 9.31
C TYR A 128 2.76 -6.69 8.81
N GLU A 129 1.87 -7.58 9.25
CA GLU A 129 0.46 -7.53 8.88
C GLU A 129 -0.20 -6.24 9.36
N GLU A 130 0.05 -5.84 10.61
CA GLU A 130 -0.55 -4.63 11.16
C GLU A 130 -0.08 -3.36 10.45
N ALA A 131 1.21 -3.32 10.08
CA ALA A 131 1.79 -2.25 9.29
C ALA A 131 1.24 -2.23 7.86
N ALA A 132 0.95 -3.38 7.26
CA ALA A 132 0.27 -3.46 5.97
C ALA A 132 -1.10 -2.77 6.04
N TYR A 133 -1.88 -3.08 7.08
CA TYR A 133 -3.19 -2.46 7.30
C TYR A 133 -3.10 -0.96 7.60
N ALA A 134 -2.14 -0.54 8.42
CA ALA A 134 -1.90 0.89 8.70
C ALA A 134 -1.49 1.65 7.43
N ALA A 135 -0.60 1.09 6.61
CA ALA A 135 -0.17 1.67 5.34
C ALA A 135 -1.32 1.72 4.32
N ALA A 136 -2.23 0.74 4.30
CA ALA A 136 -3.43 0.80 3.46
C ALA A 136 -4.37 1.96 3.85
N VAL A 137 -4.51 2.24 5.15
CA VAL A 137 -5.21 3.46 5.62
C VAL A 137 -4.41 4.72 5.26
N GLY A 138 -3.08 4.69 5.36
CA GLY A 138 -2.21 5.76 4.87
C GLY A 138 -2.44 6.07 3.39
N THR A 139 -2.60 5.04 2.56
CA THR A 139 -2.97 5.20 1.14
C THR A 139 -4.32 5.89 0.98
N ALA A 140 -5.33 5.60 1.81
CA ALA A 140 -6.61 6.32 1.78
C ALA A 140 -6.43 7.82 2.06
N ILE A 141 -5.57 8.17 3.02
CA ILE A 141 -5.22 9.56 3.35
C ILE A 141 -4.56 10.25 2.15
N LEU A 142 -3.64 9.55 1.45
CA LEU A 142 -2.98 10.07 0.25
C LEU A 142 -3.97 10.28 -0.90
N ILE A 143 -4.91 9.37 -1.12
CA ILE A 143 -5.97 9.53 -2.12
C ILE A 143 -6.81 10.77 -1.81
N ARG A 144 -7.21 10.96 -0.56
CA ARG A 144 -7.93 12.17 -0.12
C ARG A 144 -7.10 13.43 -0.35
N HIS A 145 -5.81 13.40 -0.03
CA HIS A 145 -4.90 14.52 -0.27
C HIS A 145 -4.76 14.85 -1.77
N ALA A 146 -4.78 13.83 -2.63
CA ALA A 146 -4.61 13.94 -4.06
C ALA A 146 -5.90 14.26 -4.84
N GLU A 147 -7.08 14.36 -4.19
CA GLU A 147 -8.38 14.37 -4.87
C GLU A 147 -8.58 15.48 -5.92
N LYS A 148 -7.83 16.58 -5.80
CA LYS A 148 -7.85 17.70 -6.77
C LYS A 148 -7.04 17.44 -8.04
N LYS A 149 -6.13 16.46 -8.00
CA LYS A 149 -5.18 16.12 -9.08
C LYS A 149 -5.47 14.75 -9.68
N LEU A 150 -5.96 13.81 -8.87
CA LEU A 150 -6.26 12.44 -9.25
C LEU A 150 -7.66 12.10 -8.74
N THR A 151 -8.54 11.65 -9.64
CA THR A 151 -9.91 11.32 -9.23
C THR A 151 -9.87 10.15 -8.23
N PRO A 152 -10.70 10.17 -7.17
CA PRO A 152 -10.67 9.10 -6.17
C PRO A 152 -10.91 7.70 -6.76
N HIS A 153 -11.72 7.59 -7.81
CA HIS A 153 -11.98 6.32 -8.49
C HIS A 153 -10.73 5.78 -9.21
N ALA A 154 -10.01 6.64 -9.96
CA ALA A 154 -8.76 6.25 -10.59
C ALA A 154 -7.69 5.93 -9.54
N ALA A 155 -7.58 6.73 -8.48
CA ALA A 155 -6.64 6.52 -7.39
C ALA A 155 -6.89 5.20 -6.65
N PHE A 156 -8.16 4.83 -6.47
CA PHE A 156 -8.55 3.57 -5.85
C PHE A 156 -8.13 2.37 -6.71
N GLY A 157 -8.45 2.37 -8.01
CA GLY A 157 -8.03 1.30 -8.92
C GLY A 157 -6.50 1.14 -8.94
N LEU A 158 -5.78 2.26 -9.00
CA LEU A 158 -4.32 2.27 -8.91
C LEU A 158 -3.79 1.68 -7.59
N ALA A 159 -4.38 2.06 -6.47
CA ALA A 159 -4.01 1.54 -5.16
C ALA A 159 -4.28 0.03 -5.05
N VAL A 160 -5.40 -0.45 -5.58
CA VAL A 160 -5.73 -1.88 -5.61
C VAL A 160 -4.70 -2.66 -6.43
N TYR A 161 -4.39 -2.21 -7.64
CA TYR A 161 -3.34 -2.83 -8.46
C TYR A 161 -2.00 -2.85 -7.71
N SER A 162 -1.64 -1.74 -7.07
CA SER A 162 -0.40 -1.58 -6.31
C SER A 162 -0.32 -2.45 -5.05
N PHE A 163 -1.44 -2.69 -4.36
CA PHE A 163 -1.51 -3.68 -3.27
C PHE A 163 -1.23 -5.09 -3.79
N ILE A 164 -1.82 -5.45 -4.93
CA ILE A 164 -1.61 -6.77 -5.56
C ILE A 164 -0.14 -6.91 -5.95
N GLU A 165 0.42 -5.91 -6.64
CA GLU A 165 1.82 -5.91 -7.05
C GLU A 165 2.76 -6.05 -5.84
N GLY A 166 2.53 -5.28 -4.77
CA GLY A 166 3.37 -5.33 -3.57
C GLY A 166 3.22 -6.62 -2.75
N SER A 167 2.03 -7.23 -2.75
CA SER A 167 1.75 -8.48 -2.00
C SER A 167 2.10 -9.75 -2.77
N LYS A 168 2.37 -9.65 -4.08
CA LYS A 168 2.73 -10.78 -4.94
C LYS A 168 4.11 -10.68 -5.57
N THR A 169 4.79 -9.55 -5.47
CA THR A 169 6.16 -9.39 -5.99
C THR A 169 7.15 -9.42 -4.83
N ALA A 170 8.17 -10.27 -4.92
CA ALA A 170 9.19 -10.36 -3.89
C ALA A 170 9.96 -9.03 -3.76
N PRO A 171 9.98 -8.37 -2.59
CA PRO A 171 10.75 -7.16 -2.38
C PRO A 171 12.25 -7.49 -2.26
N ASP A 172 13.11 -6.48 -2.37
CA ASP A 172 14.50 -6.65 -1.93
C ASP A 172 14.57 -7.01 -0.44
N PRO A 173 15.63 -7.69 0.03
CA PRO A 173 15.88 -7.84 1.45
C PRO A 173 15.96 -6.46 2.12
N VAL A 174 15.40 -6.34 3.33
CA VAL A 174 15.63 -5.14 4.15
C VAL A 174 17.11 -5.15 4.53
N LYS A 175 17.91 -4.26 3.96
CA LYS A 175 19.30 -4.07 4.39
C LYS A 175 19.24 -3.53 5.82
N ARG A 176 19.70 -4.32 6.78
CA ARG A 176 19.93 -3.89 8.16
C ARG A 176 21.15 -2.99 8.24
#